data_AF-A0A520ADI1-F1
#
_entry.id   AF-A0A520ADI1-F1
#
_cell.length_a   1.000
_cell.length_b   1.000
_cell.length_c   1.000
_cell.angle_alpha   90.00
_cell.angle_beta   90.00
_cell.angle_gamma   90.00
#
_symmetry.space_group_name_H-M   'P 1'
#
loop_
_entity.id
_entity.type
_entity.pdbx_description
1 polymer ?
#
loop_
_entity_poly.entity_id
_entity_poly.type
_entity_poly.pdbx_seq_one_letter_code
_entity_poly.pdbx_strand_id
1 'polypeptide(L)' 'MKNYIKHNEWQIIEEGFDPHLNKISESIFSIGNGRMGQRANFEETYTGETLQGD' A
#
# COMPACT_ATOMS: atom_id res chain seq x y z
N MET A 1 3.51 10.14 -13.76
CA MET A 1 3.59 8.93 -12.89
C MET A 1 4.48 9.30 -11.72
N LYS A 2 4.08 9.05 -10.47
CA LYS A 2 4.92 9.39 -9.30
C LYS A 2 6.00 8.31 -9.18
N ASN A 3 7.27 8.68 -9.29
CA ASN A 3 8.39 7.73 -9.25
C ASN A 3 8.94 7.61 -7.81
N TYR A 4 8.16 6.97 -6.92
CA TYR A 4 8.55 6.77 -5.51
C TYR A 4 8.72 5.30 -5.13
N ILE A 5 8.30 4.39 -6.02
CA ILE A 5 8.55 2.96 -5.88
C ILE A 5 9.93 2.64 -6.47
N LYS A 6 10.78 2.00 -5.69
CA LYS A 6 12.09 1.52 -6.12
C LYS A 6 11.93 0.30 -7.01
N HIS A 7 12.58 0.33 -8.17
CA HIS A 7 12.59 -0.78 -9.10
C HIS A 7 13.38 -1.97 -8.55
N ASN A 8 12.76 -3.14 -8.57
CA ASN A 8 13.35 -4.43 -8.27
C ASN A 8 12.66 -5.49 -9.16
N GLU A 9 13.38 -6.55 -9.52
CA GLU A 9 12.88 -7.57 -10.46
C GLU A 9 11.67 -8.35 -9.92
N TRP A 10 11.58 -8.53 -8.60
CA TRP A 10 10.59 -9.39 -7.95
C TRP A 10 9.85 -8.73 -6.80
N GLN A 11 10.21 -7.50 -6.45
CA GLN A 11 9.68 -6.81 -5.28
C GLN A 11 9.15 -5.43 -5.67
N ILE A 12 8.06 -5.04 -5.03
CA ILE A 12 7.63 -3.64 -4.97
C ILE A 12 8.19 -3.09 -3.67
N ILE A 13 8.96 -2.02 -3.72
CA ILE A 13 9.62 -1.45 -2.54
C ILE A 13 9.34 0.05 -2.48
N GLU A 14 8.77 0.50 -1.36
CA GLU A 14 8.66 1.91 -1.00
C GLU A 14 9.72 2.21 0.06
N GLU A 15 10.57 3.22 -0.16
CA GLU A 15 11.59 3.65 0.81
C GLU A 15 11.13 4.93 1.51
N GLY A 16 10.93 4.85 2.82
CA GLY A 16 10.33 5.93 3.60
C GLY A 16 8.80 5.86 3.59
N PHE A 17 8.15 6.81 4.28
CA PHE A 17 6.69 6.91 4.36
C PHE A 17 6.25 8.33 4.06
N ASP A 18 5.40 8.50 3.04
CA ASP A 18 4.73 9.77 2.72
C ASP A 18 3.20 9.61 2.93
N PRO A 19 2.60 10.27 3.94
CA PRO A 19 1.17 10.20 4.21
C PRO A 19 0.27 10.58 3.02
N HIS A 20 0.76 11.42 2.10
CA HIS A 20 0.00 11.83 0.91
C HIS A 20 -0.07 10.74 -0.17
N LEU A 21 0.77 9.72 -0.07
CA LEU A 21 0.80 8.57 -0.97
C LEU A 21 0.13 7.34 -0.38
N ASN A 22 -0.18 7.34 0.92
CA ASN A 22 -0.70 6.19 1.67
C ASN A 22 -1.83 5.45 0.93
N LYS A 23 -2.89 6.16 0.53
CA LYS A 23 -4.05 5.56 -0.17
C LYS A 23 -3.69 4.90 -1.52
N ILE A 24 -2.66 5.40 -2.20
CA ILE A 24 -2.13 4.80 -3.43
C ILE A 24 -1.33 3.55 -3.06
N SER A 25 -0.43 3.65 -2.09
CA SER A 25 0.38 2.52 -1.61
C SER A 25 -0.48 1.36 -1.09
N GLU A 26 -1.53 1.63 -0.31
CA GLU A 26 -2.52 0.61 0.13
C GLU A 26 -3.08 -0.22 -1.04
N SER A 27 -3.27 0.42 -2.20
CA SER A 27 -3.79 -0.23 -3.41
C SER A 27 -2.70 -1.04 -4.12
N ILE A 28 -1.47 -0.52 -4.18
CA ILE A 28 -0.33 -1.18 -4.84
C ILE A 28 0.09 -2.44 -4.08
N PHE A 29 0.12 -2.36 -2.74
CA PHE A 29 0.57 -3.43 -1.87
C PHE A 29 -0.54 -4.40 -1.44
N SER A 30 -1.74 -4.29 -2.02
CA SER A 30 -2.87 -5.18 -1.73
C SER A 30 -2.50 -6.65 -1.97
N ILE A 31 -3.05 -7.56 -1.15
CA ILE A 31 -2.84 -9.00 -1.26
C ILE A 31 -4.15 -9.73 -1.47
N GLY A 32 -4.09 -10.94 -2.05
CA GLY A 32 -5.27 -11.78 -2.23
C GLY A 32 -4.93 -13.21 -2.64
N ASN A 33 -5.86 -14.12 -2.39
CA ASN A 33 -5.70 -15.57 -2.64
C ASN A 33 -6.83 -16.17 -3.50
N GLY A 34 -7.60 -15.33 -4.18
CA GLY A 34 -8.74 -15.73 -5.02
C GLY A 34 -10.05 -16.00 -4.25
N ARG A 35 -10.00 -16.20 -2.92
CA ARG A 35 -11.19 -16.26 -2.06
C ARG A 35 -11.43 -14.95 -1.31
N MET A 36 -10.34 -14.32 -0.88
CA MET A 36 -10.34 -13.04 -0.18
C MET A 36 -9.19 -12.18 -0.70
N GLY A 37 -9.31 -10.88 -0.47
CA GLY A 37 -8.25 -9.92 -0.68
C GLY A 37 -8.45 -8.75 0.25
N GLN A 38 -7.34 -8.13 0.62
CA GLN A 38 -7.32 -6.96 1.49
C GLN A 38 -6.38 -5.92 0.89
N ARG A 39 -6.70 -4.65 1.12
CA ARG A 39 -5.78 -3.56 0.89
C ARG A 39 -4.64 -3.65 1.90
N ALA A 40 -3.49 -3.06 1.58
CA ALA A 40 -2.40 -2.97 2.54
C ALA A 40 -2.66 -1.84 3.53
N ASN A 41 -3.79 -1.89 4.23
CA ASN A 41 -4.08 -1.01 5.35
C ASN A 41 -3.09 -1.32 6.50
N PHE A 42 -2.76 -0.30 7.29
CA PHE A 42 -2.02 -0.53 8.53
C PHE A 42 -2.93 -1.23 9.54
N GLU A 43 -2.38 -2.25 10.21
CA GLU A 43 -3.10 -3.01 11.25
C GLU A 43 -3.25 -2.18 12.53
N GLU A 44 -2.28 -1.32 12.81
CA GLU A 44 -2.39 -0.31 13.83
C GLU A 44 -3.32 0.84 13.42
N THR A 45 -3.87 1.53 14.41
CA THR A 45 -4.69 2.72 14.16
C THR A 45 -3.88 3.79 13.42
N TYR A 46 -4.27 4.02 12.16
CA TYR A 46 -3.77 5.12 11.36
C TYR A 46 -4.81 6.23 11.25
N THR A 47 -4.41 7.46 11.56
CA THR A 47 -5.32 8.62 11.61
C THR A 47 -5.24 9.52 10.38
N GLY A 48 -4.34 9.23 9.43
CA GLY A 48 -4.23 9.95 8.18
C GLY A 48 -5.24 9.49 7.12
N GLU A 49 -5.11 10.01 5.90
CA GLU A 49 -5.99 9.58 4.80
C GLU A 49 -5.74 8.11 4.41
N THR A 50 -6.79 7.31 4.52
CA THR A 50 -6.78 5.87 4.23
C THR A 50 -8.10 5.48 3.55
N LEU A 51 -8.10 4.37 2.82
CA LEU A 51 -9.32 3.69 2.42
C LEU A 51 -9.31 2.28 2.97
N GLN A 52 -10.14 2.04 3.98
CA GLN A 52 -10.32 0.70 4.57
C GLN A 52 -10.87 -0.27 3.52
N GLY A 53 -10.27 -1.44 3.41
CA GLY A 53 -10.70 -2.50 2.50
C GLY A 53 -10.15 -3.86 2.89
N ASP A 54 -10.66 -4.38 4.00
CA ASP A 54 -10.46 -5.75 4.51
C ASP A 54 -11.67 -6.65 4.19
#